data_AF-A0A920BIQ8-F1
#
_entry.id   AF-A0A920BIQ8-F1
#
_cell.length_a   1.000
_cell.length_b   1.000
_cell.length_c   1.000
_cell.angle_alpha   90.00
_cell.angle_beta   90.00
_cell.angle_gamma   90.00
#
_symmetry.space_group_name_H-M   'P 1'
#
loop_
_entity.id
_entity.type
_entity.pdbx_description
1 polymer ?
#
loop_
_entity_poly.entity_id
_entity_poly.type
_entity_poly.pdbx_seq_one_letter_code
_entity_poly.pdbx_strand_id
1 'polypeptide(L)' 'MPKTKTLVTGDLVLWVFPNAGNPQKVQRYPLEWANALREMMTCEAELLVPAHGLPIKGTGRINRVLGDLRTFSKP' A
#
# COMPACT_ATOMS: atom_id res chain seq x y z
N MET A 1 3.74 5.54 12.54
CA MET A 1 3.74 5.91 13.97
C MET A 1 4.35 4.76 14.77
N PRO A 2 5.65 4.82 15.11
CA PRO A 2 6.37 3.70 15.72
C PRO A 2 5.80 3.25 17.07
N LYS A 3 5.47 4.20 17.96
CA LYS A 3 4.95 3.90 19.31
C LYS A 3 3.67 3.06 19.30
N THR A 4 2.83 3.23 18.27
CA THR A 4 1.55 2.52 18.13
C THR A 4 1.59 1.44 17.05
N LYS A 5 2.78 1.17 16.47
CA LYS A 5 2.96 0.29 15.30
C LYS A 5 1.90 0.52 14.20
N THR A 6 1.56 1.79 13.98
CA THR A 6 0.53 2.19 13.01
C THR A 6 1.20 2.69 11.74
N LEU A 7 0.83 2.11 10.61
CA LEU A 7 1.24 2.56 9.29
C LEU A 7 0.13 3.42 8.68
N VAL A 8 0.45 4.64 8.26
CA VAL A 8 -0.47 5.52 7.53
C VAL A 8 0.05 5.59 6.10
N THR A 9 -0.72 5.06 5.15
CA THR A 9 -0.21 4.76 3.79
C THR A 9 -0.66 5.74 2.72
N GLY A 10 -1.55 6.69 3.06
CA GLY A 10 -2.14 7.58 2.07
C GLY A 10 -2.79 6.81 0.92
N ASP A 11 -2.61 7.30 -0.31
CA ASP A 11 -3.13 6.69 -1.54
C ASP A 11 -2.32 5.52 -2.07
N LEU A 12 -1.24 5.11 -1.39
CA LEU A 12 -0.44 3.95 -1.81
C LEU A 12 -1.15 2.63 -1.56
N VAL A 13 -2.19 2.62 -0.71
CA VAL A 13 -3.07 1.47 -0.46
C VAL A 13 -4.51 1.94 -0.64
N LEU A 14 -5.19 1.33 -1.61
CA LEU A 14 -6.58 1.59 -1.95
C LEU A 14 -7.34 0.26 -2.05
N TRP A 15 -8.63 0.27 -1.74
CA TRP A 15 -9.51 -0.92 -1.87
C TRP A 15 -10.00 -1.16 -3.31
N VAL A 16 -9.41 -0.45 -4.27
CA VAL A 16 -9.67 -0.59 -5.70
C VAL A 16 -8.34 -0.72 -6.42
N PHE A 17 -8.33 -1.45 -7.55
CA PHE A 17 -7.12 -1.59 -8.35
C PHE A 17 -6.65 -0.20 -8.82
N PRO A 18 -5.40 0.21 -8.52
CA PRO A 18 -4.96 1.54 -8.85
C PRO A 18 -4.78 1.67 -10.37
N ASN A 19 -5.37 2.73 -10.89
CA ASN A 19 -5.27 3.07 -12.30
C ASN A 19 -3.82 3.53 -12.60
N ALA A 20 -2.98 2.70 -13.21
CA ALA A 20 -1.59 3.05 -13.54
C ALA A 20 -1.46 4.19 -14.59
N GLY A 21 -2.58 4.59 -15.21
CA GLY A 21 -2.67 5.73 -16.10
C GLY A 21 -3.96 5.67 -16.90
N ASN A 22 -4.60 6.83 -17.10
CA ASN A 22 -5.58 7.00 -18.16
C ASN A 22 -5.18 8.24 -18.97
N PRO A 23 -5.69 8.44 -20.20
CA PRO A 23 -5.32 9.60 -21.03
C PRO A 23 -5.57 10.97 -20.39
N GLN A 24 -6.29 11.02 -19.27
CA GLN A 24 -6.66 12.23 -18.52
C GLN A 24 -5.83 12.43 -17.24
N LYS A 25 -4.94 11.50 -16.88
CA LYS A 25 -4.14 11.54 -15.64
C LYS A 25 -2.69 11.17 -15.93
N VAL A 26 -1.78 11.83 -15.20
CA VAL A 26 -0.34 11.55 -15.24
C VAL A 26 -0.09 10.04 -15.08
N GLN A 27 0.77 9.51 -15.97
CA GLN A 27 1.25 8.13 -15.93
C GLN A 27 1.90 7.86 -14.57
N ARG A 28 1.47 6.80 -13.88
CA ARG A 28 2.00 6.43 -12.57
C ARG A 28 3.25 5.57 -12.72
N TYR A 29 4.11 5.63 -11.72
CA TYR A 29 5.42 4.98 -11.62
C TYR A 29 5.29 3.64 -10.84
N PRO A 30 5.06 2.49 -11.51
CA PRO A 30 4.64 1.26 -10.82
C PRO A 30 5.77 0.62 -10.01
N LEU A 31 7.02 0.82 -10.43
CA LEU A 31 8.20 0.29 -9.75
C LEU A 31 8.45 1.00 -8.42
N GLU A 32 8.35 2.33 -8.41
CA GLU A 32 8.46 3.19 -7.25
C GLU A 32 7.34 2.88 -6.26
N TRP A 33 6.13 2.65 -6.76
CA TRP A 33 5.03 2.19 -5.94
C TRP A 33 5.31 0.81 -5.32
N ALA A 34 5.79 -0.16 -6.10
CA ALA A 34 6.16 -1.48 -5.59
C ALA A 34 7.29 -1.42 -4.54
N ASN A 35 8.24 -0.50 -4.69
CA ASN A 35 9.32 -0.29 -3.74
C ASN A 35 8.80 0.33 -2.43
N ALA A 36 7.92 1.32 -2.51
CA ALA A 36 7.29 1.91 -1.33
C ALA A 36 6.47 0.86 -0.55
N LEU A 37 5.70 0.01 -1.23
CA LEU A 37 4.97 -1.08 -0.57
C LEU A 37 5.90 -2.08 0.11
N ARG A 38 7.08 -2.34 -0.47
CA ARG A 38 8.09 -3.22 0.14
C ARG A 38 8.70 -2.61 1.40
N GLU A 39 9.01 -1.32 1.38
CA GLU A 39 9.51 -0.60 2.55
C GLU A 39 8.49 -0.61 3.69
N MET A 40 7.20 -0.43 3.38
CA MET A 40 6.13 -0.52 4.37
C MET A 40 6.08 -1.88 5.10
N MET A 41 6.40 -2.98 4.41
CA MET A 41 6.42 -4.32 5.01
C MET A 41 7.51 -4.48 6.09
N THR A 42 8.56 -3.66 6.08
CA THR A 42 9.63 -3.70 7.10
C THR A 42 9.26 -2.97 8.39
N CYS A 43 8.13 -2.26 8.41
CA CYS A 43 7.68 -1.50 9.58
C CYS A 43 6.98 -2.36 10.64
N GLU A 44 6.74 -3.66 10.36
CA GLU A 44 6.08 -4.62 11.26
C GLU A 44 4.80 -4.07 11.92
N ALA A 45 4.01 -3.32 11.12
CA ALA A 45 2.85 -2.62 11.62
C ALA A 45 1.77 -3.60 12.12
N GLU A 46 1.06 -3.21 13.18
CA GLU A 46 -0.09 -3.94 13.73
C GLU A 46 -1.42 -3.31 13.30
N LEU A 47 -1.39 -2.06 12.84
CA LEU A 47 -2.51 -1.34 12.26
C LEU A 47 -2.06 -0.61 10.99
N LEU A 48 -2.79 -0.77 9.90
CA LEU A 48 -2.63 0.01 8.67
C LEU A 48 -3.88 0.88 8.47
N VAL A 49 -3.67 2.17 8.22
CA VAL A 49 -4.71 3.17 7.95
C VAL A 49 -4.48 3.77 6.56
N PRO A 50 -5.29 3.37 5.55
CA PRO A 50 -5.21 3.94 4.21
C PRO A 50 -5.92 5.30 4.12
N ALA A 51 -5.68 6.06 3.05
CA ALA A 51 -6.48 7.25 2.76
C ALA A 51 -7.94 6.91 2.45
N HIS A 52 -8.18 5.73 1.87
CA HIS A 52 -9.50 5.29 1.45
C HIS A 52 -9.82 3.88 1.95
N GLY A 53 -11.08 3.68 2.36
CA GLY A 53 -11.62 2.41 2.83
C GLY A 53 -11.22 2.05 4.27
N LEU A 54 -11.36 0.76 4.61
CA LEU A 54 -11.28 0.31 6.00
C LEU A 54 -9.83 0.11 6.48
N PRO A 55 -9.53 0.41 7.76
CA PRO A 55 -8.26 0.03 8.39
C PRO A 55 -8.07 -1.49 8.44
N ILE A 56 -6.81 -1.92 8.43
CA ILE A 56 -6.43 -3.34 8.49
C ILE A 56 -5.66 -3.57 9.79
N LYS A 57 -6.09 -4.54 10.59
CA LYS A 57 -5.36 -4.99 11.79
C LYS A 57 -4.61 -6.30 11.54
N GLY A 58 -3.48 -6.45 12.22
CA GLY A 58 -2.67 -7.65 12.27
C GLY A 58 -1.56 -7.67 11.22
N THR A 59 -0.32 -7.84 11.66
CA THR A 59 0.89 -7.78 10.83
C THR A 59 0.87 -8.77 9.67
N GLY A 60 0.41 -10.01 9.90
CA GLY A 60 0.32 -11.01 8.84
C GLY A 60 -0.68 -10.61 7.73
N ARG A 61 -1.83 -10.04 8.10
CA ARG A 61 -2.83 -9.56 7.14
C ARG A 61 -2.33 -8.34 6.39
N ILE A 62 -1.67 -7.41 7.09
CA ILE A 62 -1.06 -6.22 6.50
C ILE A 62 0.00 -6.61 5.47
N ASN A 63 0.93 -7.49 5.83
CA ASN A 63 1.99 -7.95 4.93
C ASN A 63 1.44 -8.69 3.71
N ARG A 64 0.37 -9.47 3.88
CA ARG A 64 -0.32 -10.11 2.74
C ARG A 64 -0.89 -9.07 1.78
N VAL A 65 -1.65 -8.10 2.28
CA VAL A 65 -2.26 -7.05 1.43
C VAL A 65 -1.20 -6.22 0.71
N LEU A 66 -0.15 -5.80 1.41
CA LEU A 66 0.97 -5.06 0.79
C LEU A 66 1.68 -5.92 -0.27
N GLY A 67 1.87 -7.21 -0.02
CA GLY A 67 2.46 -8.16 -0.96
C GLY A 67 1.62 -8.38 -2.21
N ASP A 68 0.30 -8.52 -2.05
CA ASP A 68 -0.64 -8.68 -3.16
C ASP A 68 -0.63 -7.43 -4.04
N LEU A 69 -0.79 -6.24 -3.46
CA LEU A 69 -0.74 -4.96 -4.18
C LEU A 69 0.57 -4.74 -4.94
N ARG A 70 1.70 -5.10 -4.32
CA ARG A 70 3.03 -5.02 -4.93
C ARG A 70 3.20 -5.99 -6.11
N THR A 71 2.50 -7.12 -6.11
CA THR A 71 2.63 -8.12 -7.17
C THR A 71 1.88 -7.69 -8.42
N PHE A 72 0.68 -7.12 -8.26
CA PHE A 72 -0.11 -6.62 -9.39
C PHE A 72 0.40 -5.29 -9.98
N SER A 73 1.46 -4.70 -9.42
CA SER A 73 2.09 -3.49 -9.93
C SER A 73 3.31 -3.75 -10.84
N LYS A 74 3.73 -5.00 -11.01
CA LYS A 74 4.71 -5.37 -12.03
C LYS A 74 4.01 -5.58 -13.38
N PRO A 75 4.51 -4.99 -14.48
CA PRO A 75 4.03 -5.27 -15.82
C PRO A 75 4.26 -6.75 -16.20
#